data_AF-A0A7Y0TL71-F1
#
_entry.id   AF-A0A7Y0TL71-F1
#
_cell.length_a   1.000
_cell.length_b   1.000
_cell.length_c   1.000
_cell.angle_alpha   90.00
_cell.angle_beta   90.00
_cell.angle_gamma   90.00
#
_symmetry.space_group_name_H-M   'P 1'
#
loop_
_entity.id
_entity.type
_entity.pdbx_description
1 polymer ?
#
loop_
_entity_poly.entity_id
_entity_poly.type
_entity_poly.pdbx_seq_one_letter_code
_entity_poly.pdbx_strand_id
1 'polypeptide(L)' 'MVSVQINDNESIDKMLKRFKKKYERAGVLKEFRANAYFVKPSVDGRLKRSRSRRRAQRANEDRNS' A
#
# COMPACT_ATOMS: atom_id res chain seq x y z
N MET A 1 -2.54 -8.01 11.13
CA MET A 1 -3.04 -7.15 12.22
C MET A 1 -2.05 -6.02 12.44
N VAL A 2 -2.49 -4.75 12.44
CA VAL A 2 -1.60 -3.59 12.57
C VAL A 2 -1.66 -3.08 14.00
N SER A 3 -0.52 -3.05 14.70
CA SER A 3 -0.42 -2.51 16.06
C SER A 3 0.75 -1.52 16.18
N VAL A 4 0.59 -0.56 17.10
CA VAL A 4 1.61 0.43 17.46
C VAL A 4 1.76 0.39 18.96
N GLN A 5 3.00 0.20 19.43
CA GLN A 5 3.33 0.36 20.85
C GLN A 5 3.41 1.86 21.16
N ILE A 6 2.75 2.25 22.24
CA ILE A 6 2.70 3.61 22.78
C ILE A 6 3.83 3.71 23.80
N ASN A 7 4.63 4.77 23.71
CA ASN A 7 5.63 5.10 24.73
C ASN A 7 5.10 6.25 25.60
N ASP A 8 5.46 6.26 26.88
CA ASP A 8 4.88 7.17 27.90
C ASP A 8 5.08 8.67 27.61
N ASN A 9 6.05 9.04 26.76
CA ASN A 9 6.34 10.42 26.35
C ASN A 9 5.86 10.80 24.94
N GLU A 10 5.03 9.97 24.29
CA GLU A 10 4.52 10.25 22.94
C GLU A 10 3.15 10.95 22.98
N SER A 11 3.03 12.10 22.30
CA SER A 11 1.73 12.74 22.08
C SER A 11 0.83 11.86 21.20
N ILE A 12 -0.47 11.82 21.53
CA ILE A 12 -1.51 11.03 20.86
C ILE A 12 -1.48 11.25 19.33
N ASP A 13 -1.24 12.48 18.88
CA ASP A 13 -1.20 12.81 17.44
C ASP A 13 -0.04 12.12 16.70
N LYS A 14 1.13 12.00 17.36
CA LYS A 14 2.29 11.31 16.79
C LYS A 14 2.02 9.81 16.66
N MET A 15 1.39 9.22 17.68
CA MET A 15 0.96 7.83 17.66
C MET A 15 -0.04 7.57 16.51
N LEU A 16 -1.06 8.42 16.34
CA LEU A 16 -2.05 8.30 15.26
C LEU A 16 -1.39 8.40 13.88
N LYS A 17 -0.44 9.31 13.70
CA LYS A 17 0.31 9.45 12.44
C LYS A 17 1.15 8.21 12.13
N ARG A 18 1.81 7.62 13.14
CA ARG A 18 2.56 6.36 12.99
C ARG A 18 1.64 5.19 12.67
N PHE A 19 0.49 5.10 13.34
CA PHE A 19 -0.52 4.09 13.07
C PHE A 19 -1.04 4.19 11.64
N LYS A 20 -1.43 5.39 11.20
CA LYS A 20 -1.86 5.63 9.82
C LYS A 20 -0.79 5.21 8.81
N LYS A 21 0.47 5.58 9.04
CA LYS A 21 1.60 5.17 8.17
C LYS A 21 1.81 3.66 8.15
N LYS A 22 1.70 2.97 9.30
CA LYS A 22 1.76 1.50 9.37
C LYS A 22 0.57 0.85 8.68
N TYR A 23 -0.63 1.39 8.82
CA TYR A 23 -1.86 0.91 8.19
C TYR A 23 -1.79 1.03 6.66
N GLU A 24 -1.34 2.17 6.16
CA GLU A 24 -1.12 2.40 4.73
C GLU A 24 -0.04 1.47 4.18
N ARG A 25 1.06 1.29 4.91
CA ARG A 25 2.16 0.37 4.52
C ARG A 25 1.71 -1.09 4.52
N ALA A 26 0.90 -1.49 5.50
CA ALA A 26 0.34 -2.84 5.57
C ALA A 26 -0.68 -3.10 4.45
N GLY A 27 -1.21 -2.06 3.80
CA GLY A 27 -2.08 -2.24 2.63
C GLY A 27 -3.40 -2.94 2.93
N VAL A 28 -3.85 -2.97 4.19
CA VAL A 28 -5.02 -3.73 4.64
C VAL A 28 -6.28 -3.42 3.81
N LEU A 29 -6.54 -2.14 3.51
CA LEU A 29 -7.67 -1.76 2.64
C LEU A 29 -7.51 -2.25 1.20
N LYS A 30 -6.28 -2.27 0.70
CA LYS A 30 -6.00 -2.70 -0.67
C LYS A 30 -6.23 -4.20 -0.79
N GLU A 31 -5.80 -4.99 0.19
CA GLU A 31 -6.05 -6.42 0.26
C GLU A 31 -7.54 -6.73 0.43
N PHE A 32 -8.21 -6.03 1.34
CA PHE A 32 -9.65 -6.16 1.53
C PHE A 32 -10.42 -5.91 0.23
N ARG A 33 -10.12 -4.81 -0.47
CA ARG A 33 -10.76 -4.49 -1.76
C ARG A 33 -10.43 -5.51 -2.85
N ALA A 34 -9.21 -6.05 -2.87
CA ALA A 34 -8.82 -7.06 -3.85
C ALA A 34 -9.53 -8.40 -3.61
N ASN A 35 -9.83 -8.74 -2.36
CA ASN A 35 -10.48 -9.99 -1.97
C ASN A 35 -12.01 -9.87 -1.88
N ALA A 36 -12.57 -8.67 -2.04
CA ALA A 36 -14.01 -8.44 -1.94
C ALA A 36 -14.84 -9.12 -3.04
N TYR A 37 -14.20 -9.48 -4.16
CA TYR A 37 -14.86 -10.15 -5.28
C TYR A 37 -13.90 -11.12 -5.98
N PHE A 38 -14.46 -12.15 -6.60
CA PHE A 38 -13.67 -13.09 -7.39
C PHE A 38 -13.15 -12.42 -8.66
N VAL A 39 -11.84 -12.56 -8.91
CA VAL A 39 -11.18 -12.09 -10.14
C VAL A 39 -10.55 -13.29 -10.83
N LYS A 40 -10.89 -13.50 -12.10
CA LYS A 40 -10.27 -14.57 -12.90
C LYS A 40 -8.74 -14.38 -12.96
N PRO A 41 -7.93 -15.44 -12.81
CA PRO A 41 -6.46 -15.33 -12.77
C PRO A 41 -5.87 -14.61 -13.99
N SER A 42 -6.47 -14.77 -15.17
CA SER A 42 -6.04 -14.08 -16.39
C SER A 42 -6.19 -12.56 -16.30
N VAL A 43 -7.25 -12.09 -15.66
CA VAL A 43 -7.54 -10.65 -15.50
C VAL A 43 -6.60 -10.04 -14.46
N ASP A 44 -6.38 -10.73 -13.34
CA ASP A 44 -5.42 -10.30 -12.32
C ASP A 44 -3.98 -10.23 -12.90
N GLY A 45 -3.57 -11.26 -13.65
CA GLY A 45 -2.27 -11.26 -14.33
C GLY A 45 -2.10 -10.11 -15.31
N ARG A 46 -3.14 -9.79 -16.11
CA ARG A 46 -3.12 -8.65 -17.03
C ARG A 46 -2.99 -7.32 -16.28
N LEU A 47 -3.75 -7.15 -15.19
CA LEU A 47 -3.72 -5.94 -14.38
C LEU A 47 -2.38 -5.74 -13.67
N LYS A 48 -1.79 -6.81 -13.14
CA LYS A 48 -0.44 -6.80 -12.55
C LYS A 48 0.62 -6.36 -13.56
N ARG A 49 0.62 -6.91 -14.78
CA ARG A 49 1.55 -6.51 -15.85
C ARG A 49 1.39 -5.04 -16.23
N SER A 50 0.16 -4.57 -16.44
CA SER A 50 -0.12 -3.16 -16.76
C SER A 50 0.39 -2.22 -15.67
N ARG A 51 0.10 -2.52 -14.39
CA ARG A 51 0.60 -1.75 -13.24
C ARG A 51 2.13 -1.73 -13.16
N SER A 52 2.78 -2.88 -13.42
CA SER A 52 4.24 -2.97 -13.43
C SER A 52 4.87 -2.11 -14.53
N ARG A 53 4.32 -2.15 -15.75
CA ARG A 53 4.80 -1.33 -16.88
C ARG A 53 4.69 0.17 -16.56
N ARG A 54 3.55 0.60 -16.02
CA ARG A 54 3.34 1.99 -15.61
C ARG A 54 4.31 2.45 -14.52
N ARG A 55 4.63 1.56 -13.56
CA ARG A 55 5.63 1.87 -12.52
C ARG A 55 7.04 1.99 -13.09
N ALA A 56 7.41 1.11 -14.03
CA ALA A 56 8.71 1.17 -14.70
C ALA A 56 8.87 2.44 -15.54
N GLN A 57 7.83 2.85 -16.26
CA GLN A 57 7.83 4.11 -17.03
C GLN A 57 8.11 5.32 -16.14
N ARG A 58 7.35 5.46 -15.03
CA ARG A 58 7.57 6.54 -14.07
C ARG A 58 8.98 6.54 -13.47
N ALA A 59 9.50 5.36 -13.11
CA ALA A 59 10.85 5.25 -12.57
C ALA A 59 11.94 5.63 -13.59
N ASN A 60 11.67 5.45 -14.89
CA ASN A 60 12.57 5.89 -15.95
C ASN A 60 12.46 7.40 -16.19
N GLU A 61 11.25 7.97 -16.13
CA GLU A 61 11.02 9.42 -16.18
C GLU A 61 11.76 10.14 -15.04
N ASP A 62 11.67 9.61 -13.82
CA ASP A 62 12.38 10.14 -12.64
C ASP A 62 13.92 10.05 -12.75
N ARG A 63 14.44 9.11 -13.56
CA ARG A 63 15.90 8.92 -13.79
C ARG A 63 16.45 9.78 -14.92
N ASN A 64 15.61 10.14 -15.89
CA ASN A 64 15.98 10.96 -17.03
C ASN A 64 15.77 12.47 -16.76
N SER A 65 15.24 12.83 -15.59
CA SER A 65 15.11 14.21 -15.08
C SER A 65 16.27 14.53 -14.17
#